data_AF-A0A2T2TEW5-F1
#
_entry.id   AF-A0A2T2TEW5-F1
#
_cell.length_a   1.000
_cell.length_b   1.000
_cell.length_c   1.000
_cell.angle_alpha   90.00
_cell.angle_beta   90.00
_cell.angle_gamma   90.00
#
_symmetry.space_group_name_H-M   'P 1'
#
loop_
_entity.id
_entity.type
_entity.pdbx_description
1 polymer ?
#
loop_
_entity_poly.entity_id
_entity_poly.type
_entity_poly.pdbx_seq_one_letter_code
_entity_poly.pdbx_strand_id
1 'polypeptide(L)'
;MSCPTSLRATLPALLLAAALLAAGCAGPQQAAGPAGQQQPSAADTAGAGDDFKPISEVVPDDADVDEGLFTAHRTDEKVYYEIPDSLLSDELLMVTRIARTAQEIGYGGEKAGTRVVRW
;
A
#
# COMPACT_ATOMS: atom_id res chain seq x y z
N MET A 1 -24.83 52.38 40.78
CA MET A 1 -25.65 51.44 40.01
C MET A 1 -25.20 51.48 38.56
N SER A 2 -24.22 50.66 38.18
CA SER A 2 -23.78 50.50 36.80
C SER A 2 -23.28 49.07 36.63
N CYS A 3 -24.16 48.20 36.17
CA CYS A 3 -23.84 46.81 35.86
C CYS A 3 -23.07 46.79 34.52
N PRO A 4 -21.88 46.17 34.42
CA PRO A 4 -21.10 46.17 33.20
C PRO A 4 -21.78 45.30 32.13
N THR A 5 -22.21 45.95 31.04
CA THR A 5 -22.88 45.38 29.87
C THR A 5 -22.06 44.32 29.12
N SER A 6 -20.80 44.09 29.50
CA SER A 6 -19.90 43.11 28.88
C SER A 6 -20.21 41.65 29.23
N LEU A 7 -20.95 41.38 30.31
CA LEU A 7 -21.27 40.00 30.73
C LEU A 7 -22.41 39.36 29.92
N ARG A 8 -23.23 40.16 29.23
CA ARG A 8 -24.36 39.68 28.41
C ARG A 8 -23.98 39.32 26.98
N ALA A 9 -22.86 39.84 26.47
CA ALA A 9 -22.39 39.59 25.11
C ALA A 9 -21.49 38.35 24.99
N THR A 10 -20.87 37.90 26.10
CA THR A 10 -20.00 36.72 26.12
C THR A 10 -20.75 35.41 26.35
N LEU A 11 -21.92 35.45 26.98
CA LEU A 11 -22.76 34.28 27.25
C LEU A 11 -23.30 33.57 25.98
N PRO A 12 -23.79 34.27 24.93
CA PRO A 12 -24.24 33.59 23.70
C PRO A 12 -23.06 33.04 22.88
N ALA A 13 -21.87 33.65 22.95
CA ALA A 13 -20.67 33.17 22.26
C ALA A 13 -20.12 31.88 22.89
N LEU A 14 -20.21 31.74 24.22
CA LEU A 14 -19.82 30.53 24.94
C LEU A 14 -20.82 29.38 24.73
N LEU A 15 -22.12 29.69 24.64
CA LEU A 15 -23.18 28.72 24.34
C LEU A 15 -23.09 28.18 22.89
N LEU A 16 -22.69 29.02 21.93
CA LEU A 16 -22.49 28.59 20.54
C LEU A 16 -21.28 27.65 20.40
N ALA A 17 -20.19 27.91 21.12
CA ALA A 17 -19.00 27.05 21.11
C ALA A 17 -19.24 25.67 21.75
N ALA A 18 -20.11 25.59 22.77
CA ALA A 18 -20.47 24.32 23.41
C ALA A 18 -21.35 23.41 22.52
N ALA A 19 -22.16 23.99 21.63
CA ALA A 19 -23.04 23.23 20.74
C ALA A 19 -22.29 22.51 19.61
N LEU A 20 -21.12 23.00 19.18
CA LEU A 20 -20.30 22.37 18.14
C LEU A 20 -19.52 21.13 18.63
N LEU A 21 -19.39 20.92 19.94
CA LEU A 21 -18.68 19.77 20.52
C LEU A 21 -19.57 18.51 20.67
N ALA A 22 -20.89 18.63 20.55
CA ALA A 22 -21.84 17.52 20.78
C ALA A 22 -22.25 16.75 19.51
N ALA A 23 -21.80 17.16 18.32
CA ALA A 23 -22.19 16.53 17.05
C ALA A 23 -21.13 15.54 16.47
N GLY A 24 -20.15 15.11 17.28
CA GLY A 24 -18.98 14.35 16.81
C GLY A 24 -19.00 12.83 17.01
N CYS A 25 -20.00 12.23 17.65
CA CYS A 25 -19.99 10.79 18.00
C CYS A 25 -21.09 9.99 17.28
N ALA A 26 -20.94 9.80 15.96
CA ALA A 26 -21.66 8.77 15.20
C ALA A 26 -20.87 8.39 13.93
N GLY A 27 -19.71 7.76 14.10
CA GLY A 27 -19.04 7.01 13.03
C GLY A 27 -19.45 5.54 13.11
N PRO A 28 -19.68 4.84 11.97
CA PRO A 28 -20.09 3.45 12.00
C PRO A 28 -18.99 2.57 12.62
N GLN A 29 -19.43 1.80 13.61
CA GLN A 29 -18.64 0.82 14.34
C GLN A 29 -18.35 -0.36 13.40
N GLN A 30 -17.17 -0.37 12.77
CA GLN A 30 -16.66 -1.55 12.08
C GLN A 30 -16.22 -2.53 13.17
N ALA A 31 -17.09 -3.49 13.48
CA ALA A 31 -16.77 -4.60 14.36
C ALA A 31 -15.61 -5.39 13.75
N ALA A 32 -14.47 -5.39 14.42
CA ALA A 32 -13.39 -6.33 14.17
C ALA A 32 -13.89 -7.73 14.57
N GLY A 33 -14.47 -8.45 13.61
CA GLY A 33 -14.63 -9.90 13.72
C GLY A 33 -13.25 -10.56 13.84
N PRO A 34 -13.15 -11.75 14.46
CA PRO A 34 -11.89 -12.47 14.52
C PRO A 34 -11.36 -12.63 13.10
N ALA A 35 -10.11 -12.21 12.90
CA ALA A 35 -9.36 -12.45 11.69
C ALA A 35 -9.29 -13.97 11.48
N GLY A 36 -10.24 -14.50 10.72
CA GLY A 36 -10.12 -15.81 10.11
C GLY A 36 -8.88 -15.73 9.24
N GLN A 37 -7.83 -16.43 9.66
CA GLN A 37 -6.70 -16.72 8.79
C GLN A 37 -7.26 -17.52 7.63
N GLN A 38 -7.56 -16.85 6.53
CA GLN A 38 -7.65 -17.49 5.23
C GLN A 38 -6.23 -17.92 4.88
N GLN A 39 -5.88 -19.10 5.37
CA GLN A 39 -4.81 -19.90 4.83
C GLN A 39 -5.08 -20.04 3.33
N PRO A 40 -4.17 -19.62 2.44
CA PRO A 40 -4.29 -19.94 1.04
C PRO A 40 -4.22 -21.47 0.94
N SER A 41 -5.37 -22.09 0.66
CA SER A 41 -5.40 -23.49 0.27
C SER A 41 -4.48 -23.65 -0.93
N ALA A 42 -3.44 -24.46 -0.77
CA ALA A 42 -2.68 -24.99 -1.88
C ALA A 42 -3.63 -25.83 -2.73
N ALA A 43 -4.20 -25.22 -3.77
CA ALA A 43 -5.07 -25.86 -4.74
C ALA A 43 -5.06 -25.08 -6.05
N ASP A 44 -3.91 -25.14 -6.73
CA ASP A 44 -3.71 -25.18 -8.19
C ASP A 44 -2.18 -25.06 -8.35
N THR A 45 -1.46 -25.99 -8.95
CA THR A 45 -1.66 -26.46 -10.32
C THR A 45 -1.05 -27.85 -10.45
N ALA A 46 -1.90 -28.86 -10.58
CA ALA A 46 -1.51 -30.16 -11.12
C ALA A 46 -2.53 -30.52 -12.20
N GLY A 47 -2.40 -29.86 -13.36
CA GLY A 47 -3.18 -30.17 -14.55
C GLY A 47 -3.79 -28.96 -15.25
N ALA A 48 -2.96 -28.18 -15.95
CA ALA A 48 -3.40 -27.38 -17.09
C ALA A 48 -2.42 -27.68 -18.23
N GLY A 49 -2.93 -27.98 -19.42
CA GLY A 49 -2.10 -28.29 -20.58
C GLY A 49 -1.14 -27.15 -20.93
N ASP A 50 -0.04 -27.49 -21.60
CA ASP A 50 1.05 -26.60 -21.99
C ASP A 50 0.61 -25.52 -23.01
N ASP A 51 -0.28 -24.62 -22.62
CA ASP A 51 -0.66 -23.42 -23.40
C ASP A 51 0.34 -22.27 -23.20
N PHE A 52 1.49 -22.52 -22.57
CA PHE A 52 2.55 -21.53 -22.38
C PHE A 52 3.45 -21.46 -23.61
N LYS A 53 3.62 -20.23 -24.13
CA LYS A 53 4.59 -19.97 -25.19
C LYS A 53 6.02 -20.06 -24.64
N PRO A 54 6.97 -20.63 -25.41
CA PRO A 54 8.38 -20.60 -25.03
C PRO A 54 8.89 -19.14 -24.95
N ILE A 55 9.83 -18.89 -24.03
CA ILE A 55 10.42 -17.55 -23.79
C ILE A 55 10.94 -16.90 -25.06
N SER A 56 11.62 -17.67 -25.90
CA SER A 56 12.19 -17.21 -27.17
C SER A 56 11.16 -16.71 -28.18
N GLU A 57 9.87 -16.99 -27.98
CA GLU A 57 8.78 -16.50 -28.83
C GLU A 57 8.18 -15.18 -28.31
N VAL A 58 8.35 -14.86 -27.01
CA VAL A 58 7.67 -13.72 -26.37
C VAL A 58 8.60 -12.58 -25.96
N VAL A 59 9.87 -12.90 -25.68
CA VAL A 59 10.92 -11.92 -25.37
C VAL A 59 11.70 -11.62 -26.64
N PRO A 60 11.77 -10.34 -27.08
CA PRO A 60 12.61 -9.94 -28.21
C PRO A 60 14.11 -10.14 -27.95
N ASP A 61 14.85 -10.59 -28.97
CA ASP A 61 16.30 -10.85 -28.87
C ASP A 61 17.14 -9.58 -28.61
N ASP A 62 16.58 -8.41 -28.90
CA ASP A 62 17.20 -7.10 -28.69
C ASP A 62 16.86 -6.46 -27.34
N ALA A 63 16.15 -7.17 -26.46
CA ALA A 63 15.82 -6.67 -25.13
C ALA A 63 17.08 -6.54 -24.24
N ASP A 64 17.13 -5.45 -23.47
CA ASP A 64 18.14 -5.29 -22.41
C ASP A 64 17.83 -6.25 -21.26
N VAL A 65 18.80 -7.11 -20.94
CA VAL A 65 18.65 -8.17 -19.92
C VAL A 65 19.35 -7.76 -18.62
N ASP A 66 18.64 -7.86 -17.50
CA ASP A 66 19.14 -7.65 -16.15
C ASP A 66 18.89 -8.93 -15.30
N GLU A 67 19.97 -9.57 -14.88
CA GLU A 67 19.94 -10.81 -14.10
C GLU A 67 20.02 -10.50 -12.59
N GLY A 68 19.10 -11.07 -11.80
CA GLY A 68 19.05 -10.84 -10.35
C GLY A 68 18.20 -11.87 -9.61
N LEU A 69 17.39 -11.40 -8.65
CA LEU A 69 16.41 -12.27 -7.96
C LEU A 69 15.41 -12.88 -8.96
N PHE A 70 15.08 -12.12 -10.00
CA PHE A 70 14.37 -12.55 -11.19
C PHE A 70 15.08 -11.93 -12.40
N THR A 71 14.99 -12.57 -13.57
CA THR A 71 15.51 -12.00 -14.82
C THR A 71 14.50 -10.98 -15.35
N ALA A 72 14.94 -9.77 -15.63
CA ALA A 72 14.11 -8.75 -16.27
C ALA A 72 14.62 -8.47 -17.68
N HIS A 73 13.72 -8.54 -18.66
CA HIS A 73 13.99 -8.18 -20.05
C HIS A 73 13.23 -6.90 -20.39
N ARG A 74 13.93 -5.87 -20.85
CA ARG A 74 13.34 -4.57 -21.13
C ARG A 74 13.49 -4.20 -22.60
N THR A 75 12.40 -3.75 -23.18
CA THR A 75 12.39 -3.01 -24.45
C THR A 75 11.92 -1.58 -24.18
N ASP A 76 11.92 -0.75 -25.22
CA ASP A 76 11.38 0.62 -25.12
C ASP A 76 9.90 0.66 -24.69
N GLU A 77 9.17 -0.43 -24.91
CA GLU A 77 7.71 -0.47 -24.78
C GLU A 77 7.24 -1.39 -23.65
N LYS A 78 8.02 -2.42 -23.32
CA LYS A 78 7.60 -3.51 -22.44
C LYS A 78 8.71 -3.94 -21.49
N VAL A 79 8.28 -4.53 -20.38
CA VAL A 79 9.15 -5.23 -19.44
C VAL A 79 8.58 -6.61 -19.23
N TYR A 80 9.42 -7.62 -19.43
CA TYR A 80 9.12 -9.03 -19.18
C TYR A 80 9.91 -9.49 -17.97
N TYR A 81 9.31 -10.32 -17.13
CA TYR A 81 9.95 -10.89 -15.95
C TYR A 81 9.92 -12.40 -16.04
N GLU A 82 11.07 -13.04 -15.81
CA GLU A 82 11.15 -14.48 -15.58
C GLU A 82 11.12 -14.73 -14.08
N ILE A 83 10.04 -15.37 -13.62
CA ILE A 83 9.92 -15.80 -12.23
C ILE A 83 10.28 -17.30 -12.19
N PRO A 84 11.40 -17.69 -11.56
CA PRO A 84 11.75 -19.10 -11.40
C PRO A 84 10.69 -19.85 -10.61
N ASP A 85 10.43 -21.11 -10.96
CA ASP A 85 9.48 -21.96 -10.24
C ASP A 85 9.79 -22.07 -8.74
N SER A 86 11.06 -21.98 -8.37
CA SER A 86 11.48 -21.99 -6.95
C SER A 86 11.01 -20.78 -6.16
N LEU A 87 10.69 -19.66 -6.83
CA LEU A 87 10.16 -18.45 -6.22
C LEU A 87 8.64 -18.34 -6.36
N LEU A 88 8.01 -19.24 -7.13
CA LEU A 88 6.56 -19.32 -7.18
C LEU A 88 6.03 -19.78 -5.81
N SER A 89 4.95 -19.18 -5.36
CA SER A 89 4.36 -19.37 -4.01
C SER A 89 5.19 -18.85 -2.82
N ASP A 90 6.43 -18.41 -3.02
CA ASP A 90 7.22 -17.79 -1.96
C ASP A 90 6.73 -16.37 -1.66
N GLU A 91 6.67 -16.03 -0.38
CA GLU A 91 6.29 -14.69 0.08
C GLU A 91 7.51 -13.76 0.09
N LEU A 92 7.54 -12.79 -0.82
CA LEU A 92 8.61 -11.81 -0.94
C LEU A 92 8.25 -10.50 -0.23
N LEU A 93 9.04 -10.11 0.77
CA LEU A 93 8.85 -8.84 1.48
C LEU A 93 9.52 -7.68 0.73
N MET A 94 8.71 -6.82 0.11
CA MET A 94 9.15 -5.59 -0.52
C MET A 94 9.14 -4.43 0.49
N VAL A 95 10.32 -3.82 0.71
CA VAL A 95 10.49 -2.64 1.56
C VAL A 95 10.93 -1.45 0.71
N THR A 96 10.09 -0.42 0.63
CA THR A 96 10.44 0.82 -0.07
C THR A 96 11.00 1.83 0.94
N ARG A 97 12.09 2.51 0.58
CA ARG A 97 12.72 3.55 1.39
C ARG A 97 12.90 4.84 0.59
N ILE A 98 12.79 5.98 1.25
CA ILE A 98 13.02 7.29 0.63
C ILE A 98 14.53 7.52 0.56
N ALA A 99 15.11 7.60 -0.63
CA ALA A 99 16.57 7.78 -0.77
C ALA A 99 17.05 9.15 -0.26
N ARG A 100 16.27 10.20 -0.48
CA ARG A 100 16.56 11.58 -0.07
C ARG A 100 15.27 12.39 0.09
N THR A 101 15.26 13.29 1.06
CA THR A 101 14.18 14.24 1.34
C THR A 101 14.63 15.69 1.06
N ALA A 102 13.66 16.60 0.93
CA ALA A 102 13.95 18.04 0.98
C ALA A 102 14.50 18.42 2.36
N GLN A 103 15.25 19.52 2.43
CA GLN A 103 15.78 20.00 3.70
C GLN A 103 14.64 20.21 4.70
N GLU A 104 14.85 19.71 5.93
CA GLU A 104 13.90 19.82 7.05
C GLU A 104 12.58 19.03 6.91
N ILE A 105 12.40 18.20 5.89
CA ILE A 105 11.18 17.37 5.69
C ILE A 105 11.54 15.88 5.72
N GLY A 106 12.08 15.41 6.86
CA GLY A 106 12.46 13.99 7.07
C GLY A 106 13.91 13.67 6.69
N TYR A 107 14.25 12.38 6.62
CA TYR A 107 15.62 11.91 6.35
C TYR A 107 15.68 10.82 5.28
N GLY A 108 16.79 10.78 4.53
CA GLY A 108 17.08 9.70 3.60
C GLY A 108 17.28 8.37 4.33
N GLY A 109 16.66 7.30 3.85
CA GLY A 109 16.67 5.96 4.42
C GLY A 109 15.39 5.60 5.19
N GLU A 110 14.50 6.57 5.42
CA GLU A 110 13.20 6.35 6.07
C GLU A 110 12.35 5.35 5.28
N LYS A 111 11.63 4.48 6.00
CA LYS A 111 10.75 3.48 5.40
C LYS A 111 9.49 4.13 4.84
N ALA A 112 9.33 4.09 3.53
CA ALA A 112 8.12 4.56 2.84
C ALA A 112 6.99 3.52 2.85
N GLY A 113 7.32 2.23 2.87
CA GLY A 113 6.30 1.19 2.84
C GLY A 113 6.84 -0.22 2.98
N THR A 114 5.92 -1.14 3.25
CA THR A 114 6.17 -2.58 3.33
C THR A 114 5.00 -3.30 2.69
N ARG A 115 5.29 -4.22 1.77
CA ARG A 115 4.28 -5.06 1.09
C ARG A 115 4.83 -6.46 0.94
N VAL A 116 3.95 -7.46 1.02
CA VAL A 116 4.28 -8.84 0.65
C VAL A 116 3.78 -9.05 -0.77
N VAL A 117 4.64 -9.60 -1.63
CA VAL A 117 4.31 -10.00 -3.00
C VAL A 117 4.44 -11.51 -3.09
N ARG A 118 3.46 -12.14 -3.75
CA ARG A 118 3.46 -13.55 -4.11
C ARG A 118 2.82 -13.67 -5.48
N TRP A 119 3.41 -14.50 -6.32
CA TRP A 119 2.97 -14.76 -7.69
C TRP A 119 2.04 -15.98 -7.73
#